data_AF-A0A210PKA5-F1
#
_entry.id   AF-A0A210PKA5-F1
#
_cell.length_a   1.000
_cell.length_b   1.000
_cell.length_c   1.000
_cell.angle_alpha   90.00
_cell.angle_beta   90.00
_cell.angle_gamma   90.00
#
_symmetry.space_group_name_H-M   'P 1'
#
loop_
_entity.id
_entity.type
_entity.pdbx_description
1 polymer ?
#
loop_
_entity_poly.entity_id
_entity_poly.type
_entity_poly.pdbx_seq_one_letter_code
_entity_poly.pdbx_strand_id
1 'polypeptide(L)'
;MTGKTIQSGTKQAPIYSMKPRQTRGHFSEDLAKAPGPGTYNTIEPGMYKNRAPIYSMTARNAMPGDSTQKPGPGAHSPEVVRINKRAAPNFSFGIHHSPYIAPLIVEAE
;
A
#
# COMPACT_ATOMS: atom_id res chain seq x y z
N MET A 1 13.01 -4.00 49.04
CA MET A 1 13.96 -4.78 49.88
C MET A 1 13.73 -6.26 49.61
N THR A 2 14.43 -6.85 48.64
CA THR A 2 14.32 -8.28 48.34
C THR A 2 15.54 -8.98 48.93
N GLY A 3 15.38 -9.57 50.11
CA GLY A 3 16.43 -10.34 50.77
C GLY A 3 16.78 -11.60 49.99
N LYS A 4 18.04 -12.04 50.05
CA LYS A 4 18.48 -13.32 49.49
C LYS A 4 18.09 -14.46 50.44
N THR A 5 17.40 -15.48 49.94
CA THR A 5 17.05 -16.67 50.72
C THR A 5 18.28 -17.57 50.87
N ILE A 6 18.69 -17.83 52.12
CA ILE A 6 19.74 -18.81 52.44
C ILE A 6 19.04 -20.14 52.73
N GLN A 7 19.32 -21.17 51.93
CA GLN A 7 18.77 -22.51 52.19
C GLN A 7 19.55 -23.20 53.32
N SER A 8 18.84 -23.74 54.31
CA SER A 8 19.43 -24.57 55.36
C SER A 8 19.85 -25.92 54.77
N GLY A 9 21.11 -26.35 55.00
CA GLY A 9 21.67 -27.61 54.51
C GLY A 9 21.12 -28.88 55.20
N THR A 10 20.09 -28.73 56.03
CA THR A 10 19.40 -29.83 56.72
C THR A 10 18.37 -30.48 55.79
N LYS A 11 18.29 -31.82 55.75
CA LYS A 11 17.22 -32.52 55.02
C LYS A 11 15.87 -32.15 55.61
N GLN A 12 15.03 -31.48 54.83
CA GLN A 12 13.66 -31.12 55.20
C GLN A 12 12.67 -31.99 54.42
N ALA A 13 11.54 -32.31 55.05
CA ALA A 13 10.43 -32.95 54.37
C ALA A 13 9.83 -32.00 53.32
N PRO A 14 9.29 -32.52 52.20
CA PRO A 14 8.69 -31.68 51.17
C PRO A 14 7.49 -30.89 51.73
N ILE A 15 7.47 -29.59 51.49
CA ILE A 15 6.35 -28.71 51.86
C ILE A 15 5.50 -28.50 50.62
N TYR A 16 4.34 -29.14 50.57
CA TYR A 16 3.37 -28.97 49.49
C TYR A 16 2.35 -27.89 49.88
N SER A 17 2.16 -26.88 49.02
CA SER A 17 1.06 -25.92 49.16
C SER A 17 0.01 -26.17 48.08
N MET A 18 -1.25 -26.29 48.47
CA MET A 18 -2.37 -26.28 47.53
C MET A 18 -2.70 -24.83 47.14
N LYS A 19 -2.81 -24.57 45.84
CA LYS A 19 -3.23 -23.25 45.35
C LYS A 19 -4.72 -23.01 45.71
N PRO A 20 -5.13 -21.76 46.01
CA PRO A 20 -6.53 -21.46 46.30
C PRO A 20 -7.45 -21.77 45.11
N ARG A 21 -8.72 -22.08 45.40
CA ARG A 21 -9.75 -22.26 44.36
C ARG A 21 -9.91 -20.95 43.60
N GLN A 22 -9.59 -20.96 42.30
CA GLN A 22 -9.83 -19.80 41.45
C GLN A 22 -11.35 -19.64 41.23
N THR A 23 -11.87 -18.43 41.44
CA THR A 23 -13.30 -18.11 41.24
C THR A 23 -13.73 -18.16 39.78
N ARG A 24 -12.76 -18.13 38.87
CA ARG A 24 -12.95 -18.21 37.41
C ARG A 24 -12.41 -19.57 36.95
N GLY A 25 -13.33 -20.46 36.57
CA GLY A 25 -13.01 -21.77 36.02
C GLY A 25 -12.40 -21.71 34.62
N HIS A 26 -12.19 -22.88 34.02
CA HIS A 26 -11.81 -23.01 32.61
C HIS A 26 -12.92 -22.44 31.69
N PHE A 27 -12.67 -22.19 30.40
CA PHE A 27 -13.70 -21.64 29.49
C PHE A 27 -15.00 -22.48 29.48
N SER A 28 -14.87 -23.79 29.72
CA SER A 28 -15.97 -24.75 29.82
C SER A 28 -16.77 -24.66 31.14
N GLU A 29 -16.18 -24.09 32.18
CA GLU A 29 -16.80 -23.92 33.50
C GLU A 29 -17.31 -22.48 33.73
N ASP A 30 -16.70 -21.49 33.06
CA ASP A 30 -17.05 -20.08 33.12
C ASP A 30 -18.05 -19.72 32.01
N LEU A 31 -19.32 -20.14 32.20
CA LEU A 31 -20.44 -19.86 31.28
C LEU A 31 -20.62 -18.36 30.99
N ALA A 32 -20.09 -17.47 31.83
CA ALA A 32 -20.16 -16.03 31.61
C ALA A 32 -19.22 -15.53 30.49
N LYS A 33 -18.23 -16.33 30.08
CA LYS A 33 -17.28 -15.97 29.01
C LYS A 33 -17.50 -16.72 27.70
N ALA A 34 -18.28 -17.79 27.72
CA ALA A 34 -18.66 -18.45 26.49
C ALA A 34 -19.69 -17.59 25.76
N PRO A 35 -19.43 -17.14 24.52
CA PRO A 35 -20.46 -16.48 23.73
C PRO A 35 -21.68 -17.41 23.63
N GLY A 36 -22.86 -16.86 23.89
CA GLY A 36 -24.11 -17.60 23.79
C GLY A 36 -24.37 -18.09 22.37
N PRO A 37 -25.36 -18.99 22.19
CA PRO A 37 -25.80 -19.37 20.86
C PRO A 37 -26.18 -18.11 20.05
N GLY A 38 -25.58 -17.94 18.87
CA GLY A 38 -25.81 -16.77 18.02
C GLY A 38 -25.02 -15.50 18.37
N THR A 39 -24.12 -15.52 19.37
CA THR A 39 -23.28 -14.36 19.72
C THR A 39 -22.11 -14.12 18.75
N TYR A 40 -21.78 -15.09 17.90
CA TYR A 40 -20.78 -14.89 16.85
C TYR A 40 -21.36 -14.08 15.69
N ASN A 41 -20.66 -13.01 15.30
CA ASN A 41 -20.99 -12.28 14.09
C ASN A 41 -20.68 -13.15 12.86
N THR A 42 -21.68 -13.34 12.01
CA THR A 42 -21.48 -13.98 10.71
C THR A 42 -21.00 -12.97 9.68
N ILE A 43 -19.94 -13.31 8.94
CA ILE A 43 -19.45 -12.51 7.82
C ILE A 43 -20.39 -12.69 6.62
N GLU A 44 -20.61 -11.63 5.85
CA GLU A 44 -21.34 -11.67 4.57
C GLU A 44 -20.78 -12.78 3.65
N PRO A 45 -21.60 -13.75 3.19
CA PRO A 45 -21.14 -14.88 2.39
C PRO A 45 -20.38 -14.50 1.11
N GLY A 46 -20.70 -13.34 0.53
CA GLY A 46 -20.03 -12.81 -0.67
C GLY A 46 -18.55 -12.43 -0.45
N MET A 47 -18.04 -12.48 0.79
CA MET A 47 -16.64 -12.20 1.10
C MET A 47 -15.72 -13.40 0.84
N TYR A 48 -16.26 -14.63 0.90
CA TYR A 48 -15.50 -15.87 0.69
C TYR A 48 -16.12 -16.81 -0.36
N LYS A 49 -17.36 -16.55 -0.79
CA LYS A 49 -18.02 -17.22 -1.91
C LYS A 49 -18.20 -16.25 -3.06
N ASN A 50 -18.41 -16.80 -4.25
CA ASN A 50 -18.82 -16.01 -5.41
C ASN A 50 -20.11 -15.25 -5.08
N ARG A 51 -20.04 -13.92 -5.18
CA ARG A 51 -21.18 -13.03 -4.91
C ARG A 51 -22.19 -13.12 -6.07
N ALA A 52 -23.47 -13.13 -5.72
CA ALA A 52 -24.54 -13.03 -6.72
C ALA A 52 -24.48 -11.69 -7.48
N PRO A 53 -24.95 -11.64 -8.74
CA PRO A 53 -25.03 -10.40 -9.49
C PRO A 53 -25.93 -9.39 -8.77
N ILE A 54 -25.50 -8.12 -8.75
CA ILE A 54 -26.29 -7.00 -8.20
C ILE A 54 -26.84 -6.20 -9.36
N TYR A 55 -28.16 -6.08 -9.40
CA TYR A 55 -28.87 -5.30 -10.42
C TYR A 55 -29.26 -3.94 -9.87
N SER A 56 -29.12 -2.90 -10.69
CA SER A 56 -29.58 -1.54 -10.40
C SER A 56 -30.42 -1.04 -11.57
N MET A 57 -31.55 -0.41 -11.29
CA MET A 57 -32.41 0.19 -12.34
C MET A 57 -31.79 1.46 -12.94
N THR A 58 -30.85 2.08 -12.24
CA THR A 58 -30.11 3.26 -12.70
C THR A 58 -28.90 2.85 -13.52
N ALA A 59 -28.64 3.55 -14.63
CA ALA A 59 -27.44 3.35 -15.42
C ALA A 59 -26.19 3.76 -14.61
N ARG A 60 -25.20 2.86 -14.52
CA ARG A 60 -23.87 3.17 -13.97
C ARG A 60 -23.05 3.92 -15.01
N ASN A 61 -23.52 5.09 -15.42
CA ASN A 61 -22.81 5.92 -16.36
C ASN A 61 -21.72 6.66 -15.59
N ALA A 62 -20.45 6.39 -15.90
CA ALA A 62 -19.43 7.40 -15.65
C ALA A 62 -19.90 8.66 -16.39
N MET A 63 -19.97 9.80 -15.71
CA MET A 63 -20.31 11.04 -16.40
C MET A 63 -19.35 11.18 -17.59
N PRO A 64 -19.83 11.49 -18.81
CA PRO A 64 -18.95 11.83 -19.92
C PRO A 64 -18.22 13.11 -19.53
N GLY A 65 -17.06 12.94 -18.90
CA GLY A 65 -16.15 13.97 -18.48
C GLY A 65 -14.83 13.81 -19.22
N ASP A 66 -14.03 14.86 -19.22
CA ASP A 66 -12.69 14.80 -19.76
C ASP A 66 -11.80 13.91 -18.88
N SER A 67 -11.59 12.67 -19.31
CA SER A 67 -10.64 11.72 -18.69
C SER A 67 -9.19 12.03 -19.07
N THR A 68 -8.94 13.09 -19.85
CA THR A 68 -7.59 13.48 -20.23
C THR A 68 -6.87 14.00 -18.99
N GLN A 69 -5.82 13.27 -18.60
CA GLN A 69 -4.89 13.69 -17.56
C GLN A 69 -4.09 14.90 -18.07
N LYS A 70 -4.63 16.10 -17.84
CA LYS A 70 -3.97 17.36 -18.19
C LYS A 70 -2.78 17.56 -17.25
N PRO A 71 -1.54 17.65 -17.76
CA PRO A 71 -0.39 17.90 -16.92
C PRO A 71 -0.51 19.29 -16.28
N GLY A 72 0.03 19.44 -15.08
CA GLY A 72 0.09 20.73 -14.40
C GLY A 72 1.06 21.71 -15.08
N PRO A 73 1.08 22.99 -14.66
CA PRO A 73 2.05 23.96 -15.13
C PRO A 73 3.49 23.44 -14.93
N GLY A 74 4.31 23.46 -15.98
CA GLY A 74 5.68 22.93 -15.95
C GLY A 74 5.83 21.42 -16.15
N ALA A 75 4.75 20.65 -16.22
CA ALA A 75 4.78 19.21 -16.53
C ALA A 75 4.59 18.89 -18.03
N HIS A 76 4.50 19.93 -18.87
CA HIS A 76 4.52 19.77 -20.32
C HIS A 76 5.96 19.65 -20.83
N SER A 77 6.28 18.53 -21.49
CA SER A 77 7.59 18.27 -22.12
C SER A 77 7.42 17.91 -23.60
N PRO A 78 7.21 18.89 -24.49
CA PRO A 78 7.05 18.65 -25.93
C PRO A 78 8.30 18.06 -26.58
N GLU A 79 9.48 18.24 -25.97
CA GLU A 79 10.73 17.62 -26.43
C GLU A 79 10.80 16.09 -26.18
N VAL A 80 9.92 15.52 -25.35
CA VAL A 80 9.93 14.08 -25.00
C VAL A 80 8.72 13.34 -25.57
N VAL A 81 8.41 13.59 -26.84
CA VAL A 81 7.30 12.89 -27.53
C VAL A 81 7.78 11.55 -28.08
N ARG A 82 7.55 10.46 -27.31
CA ARG A 82 7.82 9.06 -27.72
C ARG A 82 6.56 8.24 -28.01
N ILE A 83 5.37 8.80 -27.77
CA ILE A 83 4.09 8.10 -27.90
C ILE A 83 3.75 7.87 -29.39
N ASN A 84 3.90 8.90 -30.23
CA ASN A 84 3.53 8.84 -31.64
C ASN A 84 4.72 8.70 -32.59
N LYS A 85 5.96 8.80 -32.08
CA LYS A 85 7.19 8.80 -32.87
C LYS A 85 8.26 7.97 -32.19
N ARG A 86 9.09 7.27 -32.97
CA ARG A 86 10.19 6.43 -32.48
C ARG A 86 11.27 7.25 -31.75
N ALA A 87 11.44 8.53 -32.10
CA ALA A 87 12.39 9.44 -31.48
C ALA A 87 11.81 10.86 -31.45
N ALA A 88 12.30 11.67 -30.50
CA ALA A 88 11.98 13.08 -30.38
C ALA A 88 12.49 13.88 -31.59
N PRO A 89 11.79 14.96 -32.00
CA PRO A 89 12.27 15.83 -33.07
C PRO A 89 13.57 16.52 -32.66
N ASN A 90 14.57 16.50 -33.55
CA ASN A 90 15.86 17.17 -33.36
C ASN A 90 15.93 18.36 -34.33
N PHE A 91 16.15 19.56 -33.79
CA PHE A 91 16.24 20.80 -34.57
C PHE A 91 17.65 21.37 -34.44
N SER A 92 18.21 21.85 -35.55
CA SER A 92 19.48 22.57 -35.56
C SER A 92 19.33 23.86 -36.36
N PHE A 93 19.90 24.96 -35.85
CA PHE A 93 19.93 26.27 -36.54
C PHE A 93 21.24 26.51 -37.29
N GLY A 94 22.08 25.48 -37.46
CA GLY A 94 23.47 25.63 -37.87
C GLY A 94 23.93 24.59 -38.88
N ILE A 95 23.10 24.28 -39.88
CA ILE A 95 23.59 23.51 -41.03
C ILE A 95 24.48 24.46 -41.83
N HIS A 96 25.77 24.15 -41.97
CA HIS A 96 26.62 24.79 -42.97
C HIS A 96 26.06 24.40 -44.34
N HIS A 97 25.31 25.31 -44.96
CA HIS A 97 24.76 25.11 -46.30
C HIS A 97 25.90 25.09 -47.31
N SER A 98 26.33 23.86 -47.63
CA SER A 98 27.33 23.51 -48.66
C SER A 98 28.77 23.99 -48.40
N PRO A 99 29.78 23.25 -48.89
CA PRO A 99 31.18 23.67 -48.84
C PRO A 99 31.52 24.88 -49.73
N TYR A 100 30.54 25.47 -50.42
CA TYR A 100 30.74 26.57 -51.38
C TYR A 100 30.38 27.95 -50.82
N ILE A 101 30.71 28.21 -49.55
CA ILE A 101 30.69 29.59 -49.03
C ILE A 101 31.84 30.36 -49.70
N ALA A 102 31.49 31.35 -50.51
CA ALA A 102 32.45 32.24 -51.14
C ALA A 102 33.16 33.07 -50.04
N PRO A 103 34.50 33.07 -49.97
CA PRO A 103 35.21 33.95 -49.05
C PRO A 103 34.96 35.40 -49.44
N LEU A 104 34.60 36.23 -48.45
CA LEU A 104 34.47 37.67 -48.63
C LEU A 104 35.87 38.24 -48.85
N ILE A 105 36.22 38.58 -50.09
CA ILE A 105 37.47 39.27 -50.41
C ILE A 105 37.25 40.74 -50.06
N VAL A 106 37.85 41.18 -48.96
CA VAL A 106 37.93 42.60 -48.61
C VAL A 106 39.31 43.08 -49.07
N GLU A 107 39.33 44.01 -50.01
CA GLU A 107 40.57 44.72 -50.37
C GLU A 107 40.94 45.64 -49.20
N ALA A 108 42.14 45.43 -48.66
CA ALA A 108 42.71 46.29 -47.64
C ALA A 108 43.32 47.53 -48.32
N GLU A 109 43.02 48.70 -47.76
CA GLU A 109 43.67 49.98 -48.08
C GLU A 109 45.16 49.97 -47.73
#